data_AF-A0A855SKJ5-F1
#
_entry.id   AF-A0A855SKJ5-F1
#
_cell.length_a   1.000
_cell.length_b   1.000
_cell.length_c   1.000
_cell.angle_alpha   90.00
_cell.angle_beta   90.00
_cell.angle_gamma   90.00
#
_symmetry.space_group_name_H-M   'P 1'
#
loop_
_entity.id
_entity.type
_entity.pdbx_description
1 polymer ?
#
loop_
_entity_poly.entity_id
_entity_poly.type
_entity_poly.pdbx_seq_one_letter_code
_entity_poly.pdbx_strand_id
1 'polypeptide(L)'
;MNLPVKAVEQLQRLSEQKRDKLSAIYQQQRQQVDNYQQQLQLLGQLKQHYMGAEQPQGSAINSAMLNNSNQLTSQLTTMIDHHQHEQAIMSAECDHSEQQLQASNQQVKRFEEVKKRWLAKQQYEQARKDQKQLEELINLRHKKRKV
;
A
#
# COMPACT_ATOMS: atom_id res chain seq x y z
N MET A 1 22.88 12.68 21.99
CA MET A 1 21.74 11.75 21.73
C MET A 1 22.15 10.36 22.18
N ASN A 2 21.34 9.71 23.03
CA ASN A 2 21.58 8.36 23.53
C ASN A 2 21.58 7.33 22.37
N LEU A 3 22.52 6.37 22.38
CA LEU A 3 22.61 5.27 21.40
C LEU A 3 21.25 4.57 21.12
N PRO A 4 20.42 4.22 22.13
CA PRO A 4 19.14 3.56 21.88
C PRO A 4 18.15 4.39 21.05
N VAL A 5 18.12 5.72 21.24
CA VAL A 5 17.23 6.59 20.44
C VAL A 5 17.67 6.63 18.99
N LYS A 6 18.98 6.70 18.73
CA LYS A 6 19.54 6.68 17.37
C LYS A 6 19.27 5.35 16.66
N ALA A 7 19.41 4.23 17.37
CA ALA A 7 19.14 2.90 16.81
C ALA A 7 17.66 2.74 16.42
N VAL A 8 16.73 3.16 17.29
CA VAL A 8 15.29 3.14 17.00
C VAL A 8 14.96 4.05 15.83
N GLU A 9 15.60 5.22 15.73
CA GLU A 9 15.41 6.14 14.61
C GLU A 9 15.90 5.55 13.27
N GLN A 10 17.01 4.83 13.26
CA GLN A 10 17.48 4.13 12.06
C GLN A 10 16.52 3.02 11.64
N LEU A 11 16.04 2.20 12.58
CA LEU A 11 15.05 1.17 12.31
C LEU A 11 13.73 1.74 11.79
N GLN A 12 13.29 2.87 12.37
CA GLN A 12 12.13 3.61 11.90
C GLN A 12 12.31 4.03 10.43
N ARG A 13 13.42 4.70 10.09
CA ARG A 13 13.68 5.15 8.71
C ARG A 13 13.72 3.99 7.71
N LEU A 14 14.33 2.86 8.09
CA LEU A 14 14.35 1.67 7.23
C LEU A 14 12.93 1.11 7.02
N SER A 15 12.10 1.09 8.07
CA SER A 15 10.71 0.64 7.96
C SER A 15 9.83 1.59 7.14
N GLU A 16 10.07 2.90 7.21
CA GLU A 16 9.42 3.91 6.39
C GLU A 16 9.79 3.73 4.91
N GLN A 17 11.07 3.56 4.60
CA GLN A 17 11.51 3.27 3.23
C GLN A 17 10.90 1.99 2.66
N LYS A 18 10.80 0.94 3.49
CA LYS A 18 10.13 -0.31 3.07
C LYS A 18 8.64 -0.07 2.81
N ARG A 19 7.95 0.64 3.70
CA ARG A 19 6.54 1.02 3.53
C ARG A 19 6.35 1.80 2.23
N ASP A 20 7.19 2.80 1.97
CA ASP A 20 7.02 3.66 0.80
C ASP A 20 7.22 2.88 -0.52
N LYS A 21 8.15 1.92 -0.54
CA LYS A 21 8.29 0.98 -1.67
C LYS A 21 7.06 0.10 -1.84
N LEU A 22 6.53 -0.47 -0.75
CA LEU A 22 5.31 -1.29 -0.80
C LEU A 22 4.10 -0.46 -1.25
N SER A 23 3.98 0.79 -0.81
CA SER A 23 2.93 1.71 -1.26
C SER A 23 2.99 1.95 -2.76
N ALA A 24 4.19 2.15 -3.32
CA ALA A 24 4.36 2.35 -4.76
C ALA A 24 3.96 1.10 -5.56
N ILE A 25 4.37 -0.09 -5.11
CA ILE A 25 4.00 -1.37 -5.73
C ILE A 25 2.47 -1.56 -5.69
N TYR A 26 1.86 -1.35 -4.52
CA TYR A 26 0.41 -1.46 -4.36
C TYR A 26 -0.35 -0.50 -5.28
N GLN A 27 0.10 0.76 -5.40
CA GLN A 27 -0.52 1.72 -6.30
C GLN A 27 -0.41 1.29 -7.77
N GLN A 28 0.73 0.75 -8.18
CA GLN A 28 0.92 0.24 -9.54
C GLN A 28 -0.01 -0.95 -9.82
N GLN A 29 -0.09 -1.92 -8.91
CA GLN A 29 -0.98 -3.08 -9.05
C GLN A 29 -2.45 -2.64 -9.11
N ARG A 30 -2.84 -1.68 -8.28
CA ARG A 30 -4.20 -1.14 -8.29
C ARG A 30 -4.56 -0.47 -9.61
N GLN A 31 -3.63 0.32 -10.17
CA GLN A 31 -3.80 0.88 -11.52
C GLN A 31 -3.95 -0.20 -12.60
N GLN A 32 -3.21 -1.31 -12.48
CA GLN A 32 -3.35 -2.43 -13.41
C GLN A 32 -4.73 -3.09 -13.32
N VAL A 33 -5.25 -3.32 -12.10
CA VAL A 33 -6.62 -3.83 -11.90
C VAL A 33 -7.65 -2.90 -12.53
N ASP A 34 -7.53 -1.59 -12.33
CA ASP A 34 -8.42 -0.60 -12.93
C ASP A 34 -8.36 -0.64 -14.47
N ASN A 35 -7.15 -0.79 -15.04
CA ASN A 35 -6.97 -0.93 -16.49
C ASN A 35 -7.65 -2.20 -17.04
N TYR A 36 -7.47 -3.35 -16.38
CA TYR A 36 -8.15 -4.59 -16.77
C TYR A 36 -9.67 -4.45 -16.69
N GLN A 37 -10.19 -3.75 -15.68
CA GLN A 37 -11.61 -3.49 -15.55
C GLN A 37 -12.15 -2.65 -16.73
N GLN A 38 -11.41 -1.61 -17.13
CA GLN A 38 -11.76 -0.79 -18.31
C GLN A 38 -11.71 -1.61 -19.61
N GLN A 39 -10.67 -2.42 -19.80
CA GLN A 39 -10.53 -3.29 -20.98
C GLN A 39 -11.68 -4.31 -21.07
N LEU A 40 -12.05 -4.94 -19.95
CA LEU A 40 -13.19 -5.84 -19.88
C LEU A 40 -14.51 -5.14 -20.21
N GLN A 41 -14.70 -3.90 -19.76
CA GLN A 41 -15.87 -3.12 -20.10
C GLN A 41 -15.95 -2.84 -21.60
N LEU A 42 -14.84 -2.44 -22.23
CA LEU A 42 -14.77 -2.21 -23.68
C LEU A 42 -15.00 -3.50 -24.48
N LEU A 43 -14.39 -4.62 -24.07
CA LEU A 43 -14.60 -5.92 -24.70
C LEU A 43 -16.05 -6.40 -24.55
N GLY A 44 -16.67 -6.15 -23.40
CA GLY A 44 -18.09 -6.43 -23.15
C GLY A 44 -19.01 -5.64 -24.07
N GLN A 45 -18.75 -4.34 -24.23
CA GLN A 45 -19.48 -3.47 -25.17
C GLN A 45 -19.30 -3.94 -26.62
N LEU A 46 -18.07 -4.29 -27.00
CA LEU A 46 -17.76 -4.76 -28.34
C LEU A 46 -18.49 -6.09 -28.63
N LYS A 47 -18.48 -7.04 -27.69
CA LYS A 47 -19.23 -8.30 -27.79
C LYS A 47 -20.73 -8.06 -27.92
N GLN A 48 -21.31 -7.16 -27.12
CA GLN A 48 -22.72 -6.79 -27.24
C GLN A 48 -23.06 -6.17 -28.60
N HIS A 49 -22.21 -5.29 -29.12
CA HIS A 49 -22.41 -4.67 -30.44
C HIS A 49 -22.41 -5.70 -31.57
N TYR A 50 -21.49 -6.68 -31.54
CA TYR A 50 -21.43 -7.73 -32.57
C TYR A 50 -22.52 -8.80 -32.43
N MET A 51 -23.01 -9.07 -31.22
CA MET A 51 -24.12 -10.01 -30.99
C MET A 51 -25.51 -9.37 -31.20
N GLY A 52 -25.61 -8.05 -31.04
CA GLY A 52 -26.85 -7.27 -31.18
C GLY A 52 -27.05 -6.64 -32.56
N ALA A 53 -26.06 -6.69 -33.46
CA ALA A 53 -26.25 -6.30 -34.85
C ALA A 53 -27.17 -7.31 -35.53
N GLU A 54 -28.44 -6.94 -35.65
CA GLU A 54 -29.49 -7.71 -36.31
C GLU A 54 -28.97 -8.28 -37.63
N GLN A 55 -29.06 -9.61 -37.77
CA GLN A 55 -28.88 -10.25 -39.08
C GLN A 55 -29.83 -9.55 -40.05
N PRO A 56 -29.35 -9.00 -41.19
CA PRO A 56 -30.24 -8.40 -42.17
C PRO A 56 -31.17 -9.52 -42.67
N GLN A 57 -32.45 -9.45 -42.29
CA GLN A 57 -33.49 -10.43 -42.61
C GLN A 57 -33.85 -10.53 -44.11
N GLY A 58 -32.92 -10.23 -45.01
CA GLY A 58 -33.21 -10.23 -46.45
C GLY A 58 -32.00 -10.31 -47.38
N SER A 59 -30.78 -10.51 -46.88
CA SER A 59 -29.60 -10.70 -47.75
C SER A 59 -29.09 -12.14 -47.59
N ALA A 60 -28.87 -12.83 -48.72
CA ALA A 60 -28.35 -14.18 -48.77
C ALA A 60 -27.17 -14.33 -47.79
N ILE A 61 -27.38 -15.10 -46.73
CA ILE A 61 -26.38 -15.28 -45.68
C ILE A 61 -25.14 -15.91 -46.30
N ASN A 62 -24.10 -15.10 -46.49
CA ASN A 62 -22.85 -15.55 -47.08
C ASN A 62 -22.10 -16.37 -46.01
N SER A 63 -21.71 -17.60 -46.34
CA SER A 63 -20.99 -18.50 -45.43
C SER A 63 -19.70 -17.87 -44.89
N ALA A 64 -19.05 -16.99 -45.66
CA ALA A 64 -17.90 -16.22 -45.20
C ALA A 64 -18.25 -15.25 -44.05
N MET A 65 -19.43 -14.62 -44.09
CA MET A 65 -19.87 -13.69 -43.04
C MET A 65 -20.18 -14.44 -41.73
N LEU A 66 -20.84 -15.59 -41.81
CA LEU A 66 -21.09 -16.44 -40.63
C LEU A 66 -19.80 -16.96 -40.01
N ASN A 67 -18.87 -17.47 -40.83
CA ASN A 67 -17.58 -17.97 -40.33
C ASN A 67 -16.76 -16.87 -39.66
N ASN A 68 -16.71 -15.67 -40.25
CA ASN A 68 -16.03 -14.52 -39.64
C ASN A 68 -16.69 -14.09 -38.32
N SER A 69 -18.02 -14.06 -38.25
CA SER A 69 -18.76 -13.71 -37.03
C SER A 69 -18.51 -14.73 -35.90
N ASN A 70 -18.53 -16.04 -36.22
CA ASN A 70 -18.24 -17.10 -35.26
C ASN A 70 -16.79 -17.03 -34.77
N GLN A 71 -15.83 -16.81 -35.68
CA GLN A 71 -14.42 -16.67 -35.33
C GLN A 71 -14.18 -15.45 -34.44
N LEU A 72 -14.78 -14.29 -34.76
CA LEU A 72 -14.70 -13.08 -33.96
C LEU A 72 -15.33 -13.28 -32.58
N THR A 73 -16.49 -13.93 -32.50
CA THR A 73 -17.18 -14.21 -31.22
C THR A 73 -16.36 -15.13 -30.33
N SER A 74 -15.72 -16.16 -30.92
CA SER A 74 -14.80 -17.04 -30.22
C SER A 74 -13.59 -16.27 -29.70
N GLN A 75 -12.95 -15.44 -30.54
CA GLN A 75 -11.79 -14.64 -30.15
C GLN A 75 -12.13 -13.65 -29.03
N LEU A 76 -13.28 -12.97 -29.12
CA LEU A 76 -13.74 -12.06 -28.08
C LEU A 76 -14.02 -12.77 -26.77
N THR A 77 -14.61 -13.96 -26.82
CA THR A 77 -14.87 -14.75 -25.62
C THR A 77 -13.57 -15.19 -24.96
N THR A 78 -12.63 -15.76 -25.72
CA THR A 78 -11.30 -16.11 -25.19
C THR A 78 -10.57 -14.89 -24.60
N MET A 79 -10.66 -13.74 -25.26
CA MET A 79 -10.02 -12.52 -24.77
C MET A 79 -10.65 -12.01 -23.46
N ILE A 80 -11.97 -12.03 -23.35
CA ILE A 80 -12.68 -11.69 -22.13
C ILE A 80 -12.30 -12.65 -20.99
N ASP A 81 -12.32 -13.95 -21.24
CA ASP A 81 -11.98 -14.96 -20.23
C ASP A 81 -10.53 -14.77 -19.74
N HIS A 82 -9.60 -14.50 -20.66
CA HIS A 82 -8.22 -14.19 -20.32
C HIS A 82 -8.12 -12.93 -19.45
N HIS A 83 -8.75 -11.82 -19.84
CA HIS A 83 -8.69 -10.58 -19.06
C HIS A 83 -9.39 -10.71 -17.69
N GLN A 84 -10.44 -11.51 -17.58
CA GLN A 84 -11.08 -11.83 -16.29
C GLN A 84 -10.13 -12.60 -15.37
N HIS A 85 -9.40 -13.57 -15.94
CA HIS A 85 -8.41 -14.34 -15.19
C HIS A 85 -7.25 -13.45 -14.70
N GLU A 86 -6.69 -12.64 -15.60
CA GLU A 86 -5.62 -11.69 -15.25
C GLU A 86 -6.10 -10.68 -14.20
N GLN A 87 -7.32 -10.15 -14.32
CA GLN A 87 -7.89 -9.25 -13.32
C GLN A 87 -8.01 -9.93 -11.95
N ALA A 88 -8.44 -11.19 -11.91
CA ALA A 88 -8.56 -11.94 -10.66
C ALA A 88 -7.20 -12.18 -10.00
N ILE A 89 -6.17 -12.53 -10.78
CA ILE A 89 -4.80 -12.68 -10.28
C ILE A 89 -4.31 -11.34 -9.72
N MET A 90 -4.43 -10.26 -10.50
CA MET A 90 -3.98 -8.93 -10.08
C MET A 90 -4.74 -8.41 -8.85
N SER A 91 -6.02 -8.73 -8.71
CA SER A 91 -6.80 -8.42 -7.51
C SER A 91 -6.26 -9.17 -6.29
N ALA A 92 -5.94 -10.45 -6.43
CA ALA A 92 -5.35 -11.23 -5.33
C ALA A 92 -3.96 -10.71 -4.94
N GLU A 93 -3.15 -10.28 -5.92
CA GLU A 93 -1.87 -9.63 -5.64
C GLU A 93 -2.04 -8.28 -4.94
N CYS A 94 -3.04 -7.48 -5.34
CA CYS A 94 -3.41 -6.23 -4.66
C CYS A 94 -3.77 -6.47 -3.19
N ASP A 95 -4.63 -7.45 -2.90
CA ASP A 95 -5.03 -7.80 -1.54
C ASP A 95 -3.83 -8.23 -0.70
N HIS A 96 -2.93 -9.02 -1.30
CA HIS A 96 -1.71 -9.45 -0.65
C HIS A 96 -0.78 -8.26 -0.32
N SER A 97 -0.56 -7.36 -1.30
CA SER A 97 0.23 -6.15 -1.11
C SER A 97 -0.39 -5.19 -0.09
N GLU A 98 -1.71 -5.09 -0.03
CA GLU A 98 -2.42 -4.30 0.98
C GLU A 98 -2.16 -4.84 2.39
N GLN A 99 -2.23 -6.16 2.59
CA GLN A 99 -1.91 -6.79 3.87
C GLN A 99 -0.46 -6.53 4.28
N GLN A 100 0.50 -6.64 3.34
CA GLN A 100 1.90 -6.33 3.61
C GLN A 100 2.09 -4.85 3.99
N LEU A 101 1.41 -3.94 3.29
CA LEU A 101 1.46 -2.51 3.57
C LEU A 101 0.87 -2.20 4.96
N GLN A 102 -0.24 -2.85 5.33
CA GLN A 102 -0.84 -2.73 6.65
C GLN A 102 0.12 -3.20 7.75
N ALA A 103 0.76 -4.35 7.57
CA ALA A 103 1.76 -4.86 8.50
C ALA A 103 2.96 -3.90 8.64
N SER A 104 3.45 -3.37 7.51
CA SER A 104 4.54 -2.39 7.50
C SER A 104 4.15 -1.10 8.22
N ASN A 105 2.92 -0.62 8.03
CA ASN A 105 2.38 0.54 8.73
C ASN A 105 2.31 0.32 10.25
N GLN A 106 1.87 -0.85 10.68
CA GLN A 106 1.87 -1.20 12.10
C GLN A 106 3.30 -1.24 12.67
N GLN A 107 4.26 -1.74 11.89
CA GLN A 107 5.67 -1.77 12.31
C GLN A 107 6.26 -0.37 12.50
N VAL A 108 6.00 0.56 11.56
CA VAL A 108 6.41 1.97 11.70
C VAL A 108 5.83 2.59 12.98
N LYS A 109 4.52 2.42 13.21
CA LYS A 109 3.85 2.92 14.42
C LYS A 109 4.47 2.37 15.71
N ARG A 110 4.83 1.08 15.75
CA ARG A 110 5.52 0.49 16.90
C ARG A 110 6.88 1.16 17.16
N PHE A 111 7.65 1.47 16.11
CA PHE A 111 8.91 2.19 16.28
C PHE A 111 8.70 3.62 16.77
N GLU A 112 7.67 4.32 16.30
CA GLU A 112 7.30 5.66 16.80
C GLU A 112 6.96 5.64 18.29
N GLU A 113 6.15 4.67 18.73
CA GLU A 113 5.81 4.49 20.15
C GLU A 113 7.04 4.21 21.01
N VAL A 114 7.91 3.30 20.55
CA VAL A 114 9.16 2.97 21.25
C VAL A 114 10.07 4.20 21.34
N LYS A 115 10.21 4.96 20.24
CA LYS A 115 10.97 6.21 20.22
C LYS A 115 10.42 7.22 21.23
N LYS A 116 9.10 7.40 21.27
CA LYS A 116 8.43 8.29 22.24
C LYS A 116 8.71 7.87 23.68
N ARG A 117 8.64 6.57 23.99
CA ARG A 117 8.97 6.04 25.33
C ARG A 117 10.42 6.30 25.71
N TRP A 118 11.37 6.08 24.80
CA TRP A 118 12.79 6.36 25.06
C TRP A 118 13.08 7.85 25.27
N LEU A 119 12.45 8.73 24.48
CA LEU A 119 12.57 10.17 24.65
C LEU A 119 12.01 10.63 25.99
N ALA A 120 10.83 10.14 26.38
CA ALA A 120 10.24 10.44 27.68
C ALA A 120 11.13 9.98 28.85
N LYS A 121 11.70 8.76 28.75
CA LYS A 121 12.65 8.25 29.74
C LYS A 121 13.91 9.13 29.83
N GLN A 122 14.46 9.54 28.69
CA GLN A 122 15.63 10.42 28.65
C GLN A 122 15.34 11.77 29.29
N GLN A 123 14.19 12.39 28.99
CA GLN A 123 13.77 13.66 29.59
C GLN A 123 13.60 13.52 31.10
N TYR A 124 12.98 12.44 31.56
CA TYR A 124 12.83 12.15 32.98
C TYR A 124 14.19 11.99 33.69
N GLU A 125 15.12 11.23 33.10
CA GLU A 125 16.46 11.06 33.66
C GLU A 125 17.24 12.37 33.72
N GLN A 126 17.08 13.24 32.71
CA GLN A 126 17.70 14.57 32.70
C GLN A 126 17.11 15.46 33.81
N ALA A 127 15.78 15.56 33.87
CA ALA A 127 15.10 16.34 34.91
C ALA A 127 15.48 15.88 36.33
N ARG A 128 15.62 14.57 36.53
CA ARG A 128 16.05 14.00 37.81
C ARG A 128 17.50 14.35 38.16
N LYS A 129 18.40 14.41 37.17
CA LYS A 129 19.79 14.85 37.38
C LYS A 129 19.85 16.34 37.72
N ASP A 130 19.11 17.16 36.98
CA ASP A 130 19.05 18.60 37.19
C ASP A 130 18.48 18.92 38.58
N GLN A 131 17.43 18.21 39.01
CA GLN A 131 16.87 18.34 40.35
C GLN A 131 17.91 18.01 41.44
N LYS A 132 18.64 16.90 41.31
CA LYS A 132 19.69 16.54 42.27
C LYS A 132 20.80 17.59 42.36
N GLN A 133 21.25 18.11 41.22
CA GLN A 133 22.26 19.17 41.19
C GLN A 133 21.76 20.45 41.88
N LEU A 134 20.48 20.79 41.70
CA LEU A 134 19.86 21.93 42.34
C LEU A 134 19.75 21.74 43.87
N GLU A 135 19.36 20.55 44.32
CA GLU A 135 19.35 20.17 45.74
C GLU A 135 20.75 20.25 46.37
N GLU A 136 21.78 19.75 45.68
CA GLU A 136 23.16 19.86 46.12
C GLU A 136 23.62 21.33 46.26
N LEU A 137 23.28 22.18 45.29
CA LEU A 137 23.59 23.62 45.34
C LEU A 137 22.89 24.32 46.50
N ILE A 138 21.62 23.99 46.76
CA ILE A 138 20.87 24.52 47.91
C ILE A 138 21.53 24.07 49.22
N ASN A 139 21.88 22.79 49.34
CA ASN A 139 22.54 22.24 50.52
C ASN A 139 23.90 22.89 50.79
N LEU A 140 24.70 23.11 49.74
CA LEU A 140 25.99 23.82 49.83
C LEU A 140 25.81 25.27 50.29
N ARG A 141 24.81 25.99 49.75
CA ARG A 141 24.48 27.36 50.20
C ARG A 141 24.03 27.38 51.65
N HIS A 142 23.19 26.43 52.07
CA HIS A 142 22.71 26.34 53.44
C HIS A 142 23.83 26.06 54.43
N LYS A 143 24.76 25.15 54.09
CA LYS A 143 25.96 24.87 54.90
C LYS A 143 26.83 26.12 55.07
N LYS A 144 27.06 26.90 54.01
CA LYS A 144 27.83 28.15 54.07
C LYS A 144 27.19 29.25 54.91
N ARG A 145 25.86 29.26 55.09
CA ARG A 145 25.16 30.22 55.96
C ARG A 145 25.15 29.84 57.44
N LYS A 146 25.44 28.57 57.76
CA LYS A 146 25.47 28.07 59.15
C LYS A 146 26.85 28.16 59.80
N VAL A 147 27.88 28.49 59.03
CA VAL A 147 29.23 28.87 59.49
C VAL A 147 29.27 30.38 59.62
#